data_AF-A0A368UB38-F1
#
_entry.id   AF-A0A368UB38-F1
#
_cell.length_a   1.000
_cell.length_b   1.000
_cell.length_c   1.000
_cell.angle_alpha   90.00
_cell.angle_beta   90.00
_cell.angle_gamma   90.00
#
_symmetry.space_group_name_H-M   'P 1'
#
loop_
_entity.id
_entity.type
_entity.pdbx_description
1 polymer ?
#
loop_
_entity_poly.entity_id
_entity_poly.type
_entity_poly.pdbx_seq_one_letter_code
_entity_poly.pdbx_strand_id
1 'polypeptide(L)'
;MSIKTNEVVVKNWEEKDYQLVEIQDWYELNNNERIHLGWKYMVVLPRLRYEKVAVKVPNPDGEVPIISKEKLAEQGSVTVKFTNLNVSVYTRTAKGSEFVSLELSAKADDIALVKEQVKGQ
;
A
#
# COMPACT_ATOMS: atom_id res chain seq x y z
N MET A 1 -11.11 -11.32 -26.34
CA MET A 1 -11.52 -10.05 -25.70
C MET A 1 -10.25 -9.38 -25.19
N SER A 2 -9.85 -8.24 -25.74
CA SER A 2 -8.70 -7.46 -25.26
C SER A 2 -9.19 -6.42 -24.27
N ILE A 3 -8.82 -6.57 -23.00
CA ILE A 3 -9.08 -5.55 -21.97
C ILE A 3 -7.93 -4.55 -22.05
N LYS A 4 -8.22 -3.30 -22.39
CA LYS A 4 -7.22 -2.22 -22.30
C LYS A 4 -7.11 -1.81 -20.83
N THR A 5 -5.90 -1.82 -20.28
CA THR A 5 -5.62 -1.54 -18.87
C THR A 5 -6.13 -0.16 -18.41
N ASN A 6 -6.17 0.81 -19.32
CA ASN A 6 -6.70 2.16 -19.06
C ASN A 6 -8.22 2.21 -18.82
N GLU A 7 -8.94 1.11 -19.05
CA GLU A 7 -10.41 1.04 -18.89
C GLU A 7 -10.83 0.44 -17.53
N VAL A 8 -9.89 -0.14 -16.78
CA VAL A 8 -10.17 -0.74 -15.46
C VAL A 8 -9.98 0.31 -14.37
N VAL A 9 -11.08 1.00 -14.05
CA VAL A 9 -11.13 1.96 -12.94
C VAL A 9 -11.79 1.27 -11.74
N VAL A 10 -11.13 1.29 -10.59
CA VAL A 10 -11.77 0.86 -9.33
C VAL A 10 -12.77 1.94 -8.93
N LYS A 11 -14.03 1.78 -9.36
CA LYS A 11 -15.12 2.68 -8.96
C LYS A 11 -15.57 2.34 -7.54
N ASN A 12 -15.89 3.38 -6.76
CA ASN A 12 -16.44 3.30 -5.40
C ASN A 12 -15.46 2.73 -4.34
N TRP A 13 -14.22 3.21 -4.34
CA TRP A 13 -13.30 2.97 -3.23
C TRP A 13 -13.73 3.79 -2.00
N GLU A 14 -14.50 3.17 -1.11
CA GLU A 14 -15.09 3.83 0.08
C GLU A 14 -14.34 3.54 1.37
N GLU A 15 -13.34 2.66 1.33
CA GLU A 15 -12.56 2.29 2.51
C GLU A 15 -11.75 3.50 3.00
N LYS A 16 -11.84 3.76 4.31
CA LYS A 16 -11.12 4.86 4.96
C LYS A 16 -10.08 4.35 5.94
N ASP A 17 -10.33 3.18 6.52
CA ASP A 17 -9.52 2.59 7.56
C ASP A 17 -8.91 1.28 7.02
N TYR A 18 -7.60 1.15 7.17
CA TYR A 18 -6.82 0.05 6.61
C TYR A 18 -6.05 -0.65 7.71
N GLN A 19 -5.97 -1.98 7.65
CA GLN A 19 -5.15 -2.74 8.58
C GLN A 19 -3.75 -2.87 8.01
N LEU A 20 -2.82 -2.09 8.54
CA LEU A 20 -1.39 -2.19 8.25
C LEU A 20 -0.81 -3.41 8.96
N VAL A 21 -0.11 -4.26 8.20
CA VAL A 21 0.45 -5.52 8.71
C VAL A 21 1.97 -5.63 8.49
N GLU A 22 2.53 -4.86 7.56
CA GLU A 22 3.95 -4.93 7.24
C GLU A 22 4.44 -3.62 6.61
N ILE A 23 5.71 -3.27 6.87
CA ILE A 23 6.35 -2.06 6.35
C ILE A 23 7.64 -2.46 5.64
N GLN A 24 7.83 -1.96 4.42
CA GLN A 24 9.03 -2.17 3.63
C GLN A 24 9.55 -0.85 3.11
N ASP A 25 10.86 -0.78 2.89
CA ASP A 25 11.50 0.37 2.29
C ASP A 25 11.16 0.48 0.79
N TRP A 26 10.89 1.70 0.33
CA TRP A 26 10.69 1.98 -1.09
C TRP A 26 11.91 2.66 -1.66
N TYR A 27 12.61 1.93 -2.52
CA TYR A 27 13.70 2.47 -3.32
C TYR A 27 13.36 2.44 -4.81
N GLU A 28 13.91 3.41 -5.54
CA GLU A 28 13.98 3.36 -6.99
C GLU A 28 15.43 3.44 -7.45
N LEU A 29 15.69 2.85 -8.62
CA LEU A 29 16.99 2.91 -9.26
C LEU A 29 17.02 4.15 -10.15
N ASN A 30 17.90 5.09 -9.84
CA ASN A 30 18.15 6.27 -10.68
C ASN A 30 19.65 6.33 -10.98
N ASN A 31 20.02 6.29 -12.26
CA ASN A 31 21.42 6.31 -12.71
C ASN A 31 22.35 5.33 -11.96
N ASN A 32 21.92 4.07 -11.80
CA ASN A 32 22.60 3.01 -11.05
C ASN A 32 22.71 3.23 -9.52
N GLU A 33 22.13 4.30 -8.97
CA GLU A 33 22.07 4.54 -7.54
C GLU A 33 20.68 4.19 -7.00
N ARG A 34 20.65 3.59 -5.80
CA ARG A 34 19.42 3.19 -5.12
C ARG A 34 18.98 4.34 -4.22
N ILE A 35 18.01 5.12 -4.67
CA ILE A 35 17.50 6.28 -3.94
C ILE A 35 16.30 5.84 -3.10
N HIS A 36 16.34 6.14 -1.81
CA HIS A 36 15.19 5.94 -0.93
C HIS A 36 14.15 7.02 -1.23
N LEU A 37 12.94 6.60 -1.59
CA LEU A 37 11.84 7.52 -1.90
C LEU A 37 10.79 7.58 -0.80
N GLY A 38 10.78 6.62 0.14
CA GLY A 38 9.83 6.55 1.23
C GLY A 38 9.49 5.11 1.59
N TRP A 39 8.24 4.87 1.98
CA TRP A 39 7.85 3.60 2.59
C TRP A 39 6.74 2.91 1.80
N LYS A 40 6.79 1.58 1.77
CA LYS A 40 5.69 0.70 1.33
C LYS A 40 4.97 0.17 2.56
N TYR A 41 3.73 0.57 2.72
CA TYR A 41 2.83 0.10 3.76
C TYR A 41 1.96 -1.01 3.19
N MET A 42 2.15 -2.22 3.68
CA MET A 42 1.37 -3.39 3.26
C MET A 42 0.10 -3.44 4.10
N VAL A 43 -1.03 -3.16 3.48
CA VAL A 43 -2.34 -3.20 4.13
C VAL A 43 -3.15 -4.39 3.64
N VAL A 44 -3.95 -4.98 4.53
CA VAL A 44 -4.94 -5.98 4.14
C VAL A 44 -6.29 -5.32 3.95
N LEU A 45 -6.95 -5.68 2.86
CA LEU A 45 -8.28 -5.18 2.53
C LEU A 45 -9.32 -6.26 2.79
N PRO A 46 -10.21 -6.08 3.81
CA PRO A 46 -11.21 -7.09 4.14
C PRO A 46 -12.11 -7.46 2.96
N ARG A 47 -12.44 -6.48 2.10
CA ARG A 47 -13.33 -6.69 0.94
C ARG A 47 -12.66 -7.48 -0.20
N LEU A 48 -11.33 -7.48 -0.26
CA LEU A 48 -10.56 -8.25 -1.25
C LEU A 48 -10.07 -9.59 -0.68
N ARG A 49 -10.85 -10.22 0.20
CA ARG A 49 -10.48 -11.49 0.85
C ARG A 49 -9.10 -11.44 1.53
N TYR A 50 -8.78 -10.30 2.14
CA TYR A 50 -7.51 -10.05 2.84
C TYR A 50 -6.27 -10.06 1.92
N GLU A 51 -6.44 -9.72 0.65
CA GLU A 51 -5.30 -9.48 -0.23
C GLU A 51 -4.42 -8.35 0.32
N LYS A 52 -3.09 -8.57 0.32
CA LYS A 52 -2.12 -7.58 0.74
C LYS A 52 -1.89 -6.59 -0.39
N VAL A 53 -2.13 -5.32 -0.13
CA VAL A 53 -1.88 -4.22 -1.08
C VAL A 53 -0.72 -3.37 -0.57
N ALA A 54 0.26 -3.14 -1.42
CA ALA A 54 1.37 -2.25 -1.13
C ALA A 54 0.99 -0.80 -1.45
N VAL A 55 0.90 0.04 -0.42
CA VAL A 55 0.69 1.49 -0.55
C VAL A 55 2.03 2.19 -0.43
N LYS A 56 2.47 2.83 -1.51
CA LYS A 56 3.69 3.65 -1.52
C LYS A 56 3.37 5.05 -1.00
N VAL A 57 4.10 5.48 0.03
CA VAL A 57 4.00 6.84 0.59
C VAL A 57 5.39 7.47 0.48
N PRO A 58 5.53 8.59 -0.26
CA PRO A 58 6.78 9.33 -0.32
C PRO A 58 7.17 9.82 1.06
N ASN A 59 8.45 9.69 1.40
CA ASN A 59 9.00 10.28 2.61
C ASN A 59 10.43 10.75 2.33
N PRO A 60 10.60 11.82 1.52
CA PRO A 60 11.90 12.30 1.10
C PRO A 60 12.69 12.92 2.27
N ASP A 61 12.00 13.47 3.27
CA ASP A 61 12.61 14.22 4.38
C ASP A 61 12.61 13.43 5.72
N GLY A 62 11.95 12.27 5.79
CA GLY A 62 11.74 11.51 7.01
C GLY A 62 12.34 10.10 6.95
N GLU A 63 13.35 9.86 7.79
CA GLU A 63 14.05 8.57 7.87
C GLU A 63 13.27 7.44 8.55
N VAL A 64 12.14 7.75 9.20
CA VAL A 64 11.43 6.79 10.07
C VAL A 64 9.98 6.61 9.60
N PRO A 65 9.46 5.37 9.50
CA PRO A 65 8.06 5.12 9.19
C PRO A 65 7.15 5.56 10.34
N ILE A 66 5.84 5.68 10.09
CA ILE A 66 4.88 6.15 11.10
C ILE A 66 4.75 5.22 12.33
N ILE A 67 5.19 3.97 12.18
CA ILE A 67 5.35 2.98 13.25
C ILE A 67 6.55 2.12 12.91
N SER A 68 7.36 1.75 13.91
CA SER A 68 8.52 0.87 13.68
C SER A 68 8.07 -0.56 13.34
N LYS A 69 8.93 -1.30 12.64
CA LYS A 69 8.64 -2.69 12.22
C LYS A 69 8.45 -3.60 13.44
N GLU A 70 9.20 -3.36 14.51
CA GLU A 70 9.16 -4.11 15.76
C GLU A 70 7.83 -3.89 16.47
N LYS A 71 7.42 -2.63 16.64
CA LYS A 71 6.15 -2.30 17.28
C LYS A 71 4.95 -2.82 16.49
N LEU A 72 5.04 -2.80 15.16
CA LEU A 72 4.01 -3.39 14.31
C LEU A 72 3.93 -4.92 14.48
N ALA A 73 5.08 -5.60 14.55
CA ALA A 73 5.13 -7.05 14.76
C ALA A 73 4.56 -7.46 16.13
N GLU A 74 4.81 -6.67 17.19
CA GLU A 74 4.21 -6.88 18.52
C GLU A 74 2.69 -6.72 18.51
N GLN A 75 2.17 -5.73 17.77
CA GLN A 75 0.73 -5.45 17.68
C GLN A 75 -0.01 -6.34 16.67
N GLY A 76 0.73 -7.02 15.78
CA GLY A 76 0.21 -7.85 14.69
C GLY A 76 -0.35 -7.03 13.53
N SER A 77 -1.20 -6.04 13.83
CA SER A 77 -1.72 -5.08 12.86
C SER A 77 -2.13 -3.77 13.52
N VAL A 78 -2.06 -2.66 12.79
CA VAL A 78 -2.56 -1.35 13.25
C VAL A 78 -3.50 -0.72 12.23
N THR A 79 -4.45 0.06 12.72
CA THR A 79 -5.39 0.77 11.84
C THR A 79 -4.77 2.09 11.37
N VAL A 80 -4.72 2.30 10.05
CA VAL A 80 -4.18 3.51 9.43
C VAL A 80 -5.16 4.15 8.46
N LYS A 81 -4.95 5.44 8.19
CA LYS A 81 -5.62 6.24 7.17
C LYS A 81 -4.57 6.76 6.19
N PHE A 82 -4.94 6.84 4.93
CA PHE A 82 -4.12 7.43 3.88
C PHE A 82 -4.72 8.74 3.37
N THR A 83 -3.87 9.73 3.15
CA THR A 83 -4.25 10.99 2.52
C THR A 83 -4.09 10.87 1.00
N ASN A 84 -5.14 11.23 0.25
CA ASN A 84 -5.17 11.19 -1.22
C ASN A 84 -4.76 9.83 -1.81
N LEU A 85 -5.26 8.73 -1.23
CA LEU A 85 -5.01 7.39 -1.74
C LEU A 85 -5.51 7.24 -3.18
N ASN A 86 -4.58 6.96 -4.09
CA ASN A 86 -4.84 6.59 -5.46
C ASN A 86 -4.56 5.09 -5.64
N VAL A 87 -5.59 4.34 -6.02
CA VAL A 87 -5.48 2.90 -6.32
C VAL A 87 -5.70 2.70 -7.81
N SER A 88 -4.80 1.96 -8.44
CA SER A 88 -4.82 1.63 -9.86
C SER A 88 -4.66 0.12 -10.05
N VAL A 89 -5.25 -0.42 -11.11
CA VAL A 89 -5.07 -1.82 -11.50
C VAL A 89 -4.08 -1.87 -12.65
N TYR A 90 -3.13 -2.79 -12.61
CA TYR A 90 -2.26 -3.07 -13.74
C TYR A 90 -2.22 -4.56 -14.03
N THR A 91 -1.99 -4.88 -15.30
CA THR A 91 -1.77 -6.25 -15.72
C THR A 91 -0.29 -6.57 -15.66
N ARG A 92 0.07 -7.74 -15.12
CA ARG A 92 1.42 -8.26 -15.18
C ARG A 92 1.41 -9.61 -15.87
N THR A 93 2.37 -9.80 -16.77
CA THR A 93 2.64 -11.12 -17.37
C THR A 93 4.04 -11.51 -16.96
N ALA A 94 4.17 -12.66 -16.29
CA ALA A 94 5.49 -13.20 -15.99
C ALA A 94 6.19 -13.62 -17.30
N LYS A 95 7.52 -13.48 -17.36
CA LYS A 95 8.30 -13.83 -18.55
C LYS A 95 8.07 -15.30 -18.92
N GLY A 96 7.55 -15.56 -20.12
CA GLY A 96 7.25 -16.90 -20.60
C GLY A 96 5.91 -17.49 -20.15
N SER A 97 5.07 -16.70 -19.47
CA SER A 97 3.72 -17.11 -19.05
C SER A 97 2.67 -16.71 -20.08
N GLU A 98 1.71 -17.59 -20.33
CA GLU A 98 0.47 -17.29 -21.08
C GLU A 98 -0.61 -16.63 -20.19
N PHE A 99 -0.42 -16.65 -18.86
CA PHE A 99 -1.34 -16.07 -17.89
C PHE A 99 -1.03 -14.60 -17.62
N VAL A 100 -2.09 -13.79 -17.57
CA VAL A 100 -2.09 -12.38 -17.17
C VAL A 100 -2.64 -12.28 -15.75
N SER A 101 -1.87 -11.72 -14.81
CA SER A 101 -2.36 -11.35 -13.48
C SER A 101 -2.86 -9.90 -13.49
N LEU A 102 -3.94 -9.65 -12.75
CA LEU A 102 -4.40 -8.31 -12.40
C LEU A 102 -3.86 -8.01 -11.01
N GLU A 103 -3.06 -6.96 -10.88
CA GLU A 103 -2.44 -6.55 -9.62
C GLU A 103 -2.87 -5.11 -9.28
N LEU A 104 -2.88 -4.79 -8.00
CA LEU A 104 -3.18 -3.45 -7.50
C LEU A 104 -1.89 -2.68 -7.23
N SER A 105 -1.84 -1.43 -7.67
CA SER A 105 -0.84 -0.45 -7.27
C SER A 105 -1.51 0.69 -6.54
N ALA A 106 -1.01 0.99 -5.34
CA ALA A 106 -1.53 2.08 -4.52
C ALA A 106 -0.43 3.10 -4.18
N LYS A 107 -0.77 4.37 -4.28
CA LYS A 107 0.06 5.51 -3.85
C LYS A 107 -0.77 6.45 -3.00
N ALA A 108 -0.18 7.01 -1.95
CA ALA A 108 -0.80 8.02 -1.12
C ALA A 108 0.20 9.13 -0.82
N ASP A 109 -0.30 10.32 -0.54
CA ASP A 109 0.55 11.48 -0.22
C ASP A 109 1.09 11.39 1.21
N ASP A 110 0.27 10.85 2.13
CA ASP A 110 0.62 10.73 3.54
C ASP A 110 -0.14 9.56 4.20
N ILE A 111 0.27 9.20 5.41
CA ILE A 111 -0.31 8.15 6.25
C ILE A 111 -0.47 8.64 7.69
N ALA A 112 -1.54 8.23 8.37
CA ALA A 112 -1.76 8.51 9.79
C ALA A 112 -2.24 7.26 10.55
N LEU A 113 -1.75 7.06 11.77
CA LEU A 113 -2.33 6.08 12.69
C LEU A 113 -3.71 6.54 13.14
N VAL A 114 -4.71 5.67 13.03
CA VAL A 114 -6.00 5.90 13.67
C VAL A 114 -5.79 5.59 15.15
N LYS A 115 -5.73 6.63 15.99
CA LYS A 115 -5.74 6.43 17.46
C LYS A 115 -6.94 5.55 17.77
N GLU A 116 -6.69 4.41 18.43
CA GLU A 116 -7.78 3.61 19.01
C GLU A 116 -8.70 4.57 19.75
N GLN A 117 -10.00 4.50 19.44
CA GLN A 117 -10.96 4.95 20.43
C GLN A 117 -10.68 4.09 21.65
N VAL A 118 -10.15 4.72 22.70
CA VAL A 118 -10.15 4.16 24.04
C VAL A 118 -11.57 3.65 24.24
N LYS A 119 -11.75 2.32 24.23
CA LYS A 119 -12.98 1.70 24.71
C LYS A 119 -13.07 2.12 26.17
N GLY A 120 -13.76 3.23 26.39
CA GLY A 120 -14.01 3.78 27.70
C GLY A 120 -14.91 2.82 28.46
N GLN A 121 -14.46 2.54 29.69
CA GLN A 121 -15.21 2.08 30.86
C GLN A 121 -15.72 0.64 30.87
#